data_AF-A0A4E9EX17-F1
#
_entry.id   AF-A0A4E9EX17-F1
#
_cell.length_a   1.000
_cell.length_b   1.000
_cell.length_c   1.000
_cell.angle_alpha   90.00
_cell.angle_beta   90.00
_cell.angle_gamma   90.00
#
_symmetry.space_group_name_H-M   'P 1'
#
loop_
_entity.id
_entity.type
_entity.pdbx_description
1 polymer ?
#
loop_
_entity_poly.entity_id
_entity_poly.type
_entity_poly.pdbx_seq_one_letter_code
_entity_poly.pdbx_strand_id
1 'polypeptide(L)'
;MVEAATPCASSVIVSDIMHRDNAPLKVIEVSHNIVRNTKETIWLLLSKPVANVSISIAIGNRMLPVERLKTHDKLVIFSLPILVIPDKVDKTSPATKSFKILMRSDTQQLELPMQVHVSATSNASDTAEIVDKEALIASLFEFAAEGEPLALVKPLVTLLGTPDNDGCNALHVAARNKQNFALKTILSVLCEYSSEAERQRILNAPNVRGQTALHCAVRAGDADCVHYLISAGAKRNVVDNNLDTVAHYLGEAYNDAIYKEILETSSSEEVESGVEINRENILAKKNCYGYTPAHVAVKKLKLSLLEALIEAGAPVDIPDNNGETPLLTALYMDDADAASLLAQHNCDVNVVSNCGDTPLKIACKKKNLVMIGCLLDAGSTMDSLGTGDGRPIEADDEDVQRILNGERVEVPSVYAQDDPGEQEINELQSEESISTATSTDAATSYRLRTLKDDVSCLDYLTRLRLSKILDVEDKWTILADHLGCGHMVEFIRVCLDDSSSPTMMLLDQYEQVPNANLSTVKQSLEDMGETLGVRLIQAGNEQQ
;
A
#
# COMPACT_ATOMS: atom_id res chain seq x y z
N MET A 1 21.39 -13.18 -0.43
CA MET A 1 21.34 -13.61 0.99
C MET A 1 19.99 -14.21 1.36
N VAL A 2 18.87 -13.50 1.14
CA VAL A 2 17.52 -14.01 1.44
C VAL A 2 17.22 -15.31 0.68
N GLU A 3 17.48 -15.39 -0.62
CA GLU A 3 17.31 -16.64 -1.40
C GLU A 3 18.16 -17.82 -0.93
N ALA A 4 19.30 -17.56 -0.27
CA ALA A 4 20.17 -18.61 0.28
C ALA A 4 19.77 -19.02 1.70
N ALA A 5 19.00 -18.18 2.40
CA ALA A 5 18.56 -18.39 3.77
C ALA A 5 17.23 -19.14 3.86
N THR A 6 16.45 -19.19 2.78
CA THR A 6 15.19 -19.93 2.73
C THR A 6 15.47 -21.39 2.36
N PRO A 7 15.30 -22.37 3.26
CA PRO A 7 15.35 -23.77 2.88
C PRO A 7 14.08 -24.05 2.07
N CYS A 8 14.16 -24.00 0.74
CA CYS A 8 13.08 -24.43 -0.13
C CYS A 8 12.82 -25.93 0.12
N ALA A 9 11.82 -26.21 0.95
CA ALA A 9 11.40 -27.54 1.40
C ALA A 9 10.74 -28.41 0.29
N SER A 10 10.90 -28.08 -0.99
CA SER A 10 10.21 -28.78 -2.09
C SER A 10 11.11 -29.32 -3.21
N SER A 11 12.44 -29.16 -3.15
CA SER A 11 13.32 -29.70 -4.19
C SER A 11 14.05 -31.02 -3.84
N VAL A 12 13.88 -31.55 -2.62
CA VAL A 12 14.66 -32.69 -2.10
C VAL A 12 14.43 -34.01 -2.88
N ILE A 13 13.37 -34.14 -3.69
CA ILE A 13 13.06 -35.43 -4.35
C ILE A 13 13.46 -35.45 -5.85
N VAL A 14 13.73 -34.32 -6.50
CA VAL A 14 13.99 -34.32 -7.97
C VAL A 14 15.45 -34.00 -8.33
N SER A 15 16.25 -33.44 -7.42
CA SER A 15 17.64 -33.05 -7.73
C SER A 15 18.63 -34.22 -7.81
N ASP A 16 18.39 -35.34 -7.12
CA ASP A 16 19.34 -36.47 -7.09
C ASP A 16 19.45 -37.21 -8.43
N ILE A 17 18.46 -37.07 -9.31
CA ILE A 17 18.38 -37.88 -10.54
C ILE A 17 18.87 -37.11 -11.78
N MET A 18 18.76 -35.78 -11.85
CA MET A 18 18.78 -35.12 -13.16
C MET A 18 20.07 -34.52 -13.66
N HIS A 19 21.08 -34.12 -12.88
CA HIS A 19 22.34 -33.73 -13.50
C HIS A 19 23.56 -33.99 -12.61
N ARG A 20 24.33 -35.02 -12.98
CA ARG A 20 25.79 -34.92 -13.01
C ARG A 20 26.15 -33.77 -13.96
N ASP A 21 25.96 -32.55 -13.46
CA ASP A 21 26.13 -31.34 -14.23
C ASP A 21 27.63 -31.05 -14.34
N ASN A 22 28.28 -31.68 -15.32
CA ASN A 22 29.72 -31.56 -15.59
C ASN A 22 30.16 -30.14 -15.99
N ALA A 23 29.27 -29.16 -16.07
CA ALA A 23 29.69 -27.79 -16.36
C ALA A 23 30.64 -27.26 -15.25
N PRO A 24 31.71 -26.54 -15.61
CA PRO A 24 32.74 -26.13 -14.68
C PRO A 24 32.17 -25.22 -13.59
N LEU A 25 32.57 -25.48 -12.35
CA LEU A 25 32.28 -24.65 -11.20
C LEU A 25 32.90 -23.27 -11.42
N LYS A 26 32.08 -22.24 -11.34
CA LYS A 26 32.49 -20.84 -11.49
C LYS A 26 32.08 -20.07 -10.25
N VAL A 27 32.84 -19.03 -9.93
CA VAL A 27 32.43 -18.04 -8.93
C VAL A 27 31.57 -17.01 -9.63
N ILE A 28 30.36 -16.82 -9.13
CA ILE A 28 29.47 -15.74 -9.55
C ILE A 28 29.97 -14.45 -8.91
N GLU A 29 30.22 -14.48 -7.60
CA GLU A 29 30.55 -13.28 -6.83
C GLU A 29 31.43 -13.60 -5.62
N VAL A 30 32.26 -12.64 -5.22
CA VAL A 30 33.16 -12.71 -4.06
C VAL A 30 32.93 -11.48 -3.20
N SER A 31 32.82 -11.69 -1.88
CA SER A 31 32.79 -10.60 -0.89
C SER A 31 33.82 -9.49 -1.11
N HIS A 32 35.10 -9.86 -1.17
CA HIS A 32 36.23 -8.95 -1.32
C HIS A 32 37.34 -9.59 -2.18
N ASN A 33 37.84 -8.87 -3.19
CA ASN A 33 39.04 -9.28 -3.95
C ASN A 33 40.34 -8.74 -3.34
N ILE A 34 40.21 -7.74 -2.47
CA ILE A 34 41.31 -7.07 -1.76
C ILE A 34 41.02 -7.20 -0.26
N VAL A 35 41.96 -7.79 0.49
CA VAL A 35 41.70 -8.25 1.86
C VAL A 35 42.77 -7.73 2.81
N ARG A 36 42.40 -7.39 4.06
CA ARG A 36 43.35 -7.01 5.11
C ARG A 36 43.82 -8.23 5.90
N ASN A 37 45.02 -8.18 6.46
CA ASN A 37 45.59 -9.30 7.23
C ASN A 37 45.03 -9.40 8.67
N THR A 38 43.70 -9.43 8.82
CA THR A 38 42.98 -9.32 10.10
C THR A 38 41.87 -10.37 10.26
N LYS A 39 42.14 -11.61 9.81
CA LYS A 39 41.19 -12.74 9.85
C LYS A 39 39.80 -12.43 9.26
N GLU A 40 39.77 -11.66 8.17
CA GLU A 40 38.51 -11.30 7.51
C GLU A 40 37.78 -12.55 7.00
N THR A 41 36.46 -12.52 7.13
CA THR A 41 35.57 -13.56 6.62
C THR A 41 35.21 -13.24 5.19
N ILE A 42 35.50 -14.18 4.29
CA ILE A 42 35.24 -14.12 2.87
C ILE A 42 34.09 -15.06 2.58
N TRP A 43 33.14 -14.60 1.77
CA TRP A 43 32.15 -15.45 1.16
C TRP A 43 32.33 -15.50 -0.36
N LEU A 44 32.02 -16.67 -0.92
CA LEU A 44 32.00 -16.99 -2.34
C LEU A 44 30.61 -17.48 -2.71
N LEU A 45 29.99 -16.85 -3.71
CA LEU A 45 28.78 -17.36 -4.33
C LEU A 45 29.16 -18.13 -5.59
N LEU A 46 28.82 -19.41 -5.63
CA LEU A 46 29.18 -20.32 -6.70
C LEU A 46 28.04 -20.53 -7.69
N SER A 47 28.38 -20.88 -8.94
CA SER A 47 27.41 -21.16 -9.99
C SER A 47 26.50 -22.35 -9.70
N LYS A 48 26.97 -23.27 -8.85
CA LYS A 48 26.33 -24.54 -8.53
C LYS A 48 26.59 -24.93 -7.08
N PRO A 49 25.71 -25.74 -6.48
CA PRO A 49 25.92 -26.24 -5.14
C PRO A 49 27.13 -27.17 -5.08
N VAL A 50 27.87 -27.10 -3.97
CA VAL A 50 29.11 -27.85 -3.79
C VAL A 50 29.07 -28.69 -2.52
N ALA A 51 29.55 -29.91 -2.62
CA ALA A 51 29.82 -30.78 -1.48
C ALA A 51 31.33 -30.95 -1.28
N ASN A 52 31.74 -31.35 -0.07
CA ASN A 52 33.14 -31.65 0.29
C ASN A 52 34.16 -30.59 -0.15
N VAL A 53 33.88 -29.33 0.19
CA VAL A 53 34.78 -28.23 -0.16
C VAL A 53 35.98 -28.21 0.78
N SER A 54 37.18 -28.18 0.19
CA SER A 54 38.43 -27.88 0.89
C SER A 54 39.01 -26.59 0.32
N ILE A 55 39.26 -25.61 1.19
CA ILE A 55 39.84 -24.32 0.79
C ILE A 55 41.21 -24.16 1.44
N SER A 56 42.18 -23.82 0.62
CA SER A 56 43.55 -23.60 1.03
C SER A 56 44.10 -22.36 0.34
N ILE A 57 45.02 -21.68 1.01
CA ILE A 57 45.59 -20.41 0.58
C ILE A 57 47.03 -20.68 0.16
N ALA A 58 47.33 -20.45 -1.11
CA ALA A 58 48.66 -20.62 -1.69
C ALA A 58 49.45 -19.30 -1.60
N ILE A 59 50.47 -19.27 -0.73
CA ILE A 59 51.41 -18.15 -0.59
C ILE A 59 52.81 -18.66 -0.89
N GLY A 60 53.32 -18.35 -2.09
CA GLY A 60 54.59 -18.92 -2.58
C GLY A 60 54.53 -20.45 -2.59
N ASN A 61 55.40 -21.10 -1.81
CA ASN A 61 55.46 -22.57 -1.70
C ASN A 61 54.70 -23.13 -0.48
N ARG A 62 53.89 -22.31 0.21
CA ARG A 62 53.12 -22.73 1.39
C ARG A 62 51.63 -22.76 1.08
N MET A 63 50.97 -23.85 1.49
CA MET A 63 49.52 -24.00 1.48
C MET A 63 49.02 -23.88 2.92
N LEU A 64 48.17 -22.91 3.20
CA LEU A 64 47.58 -22.71 4.53
C LEU A 64 46.08 -23.04 4.49
N PRO A 65 45.55 -23.83 5.44
CA PRO A 65 44.11 -24.07 5.51
C PRO A 65 43.37 -22.79 5.93
N VAL A 66 42.14 -22.62 5.45
CA VAL A 66 41.26 -21.56 5.94
C VAL A 66 40.69 -21.88 7.33
N GLU A 67 40.25 -20.85 8.05
CA GLU A 67 39.56 -21.02 9.33
C GLU A 67 38.04 -20.91 9.14
N ARG A 68 37.24 -21.55 10.01
CA ARG A 68 35.76 -21.44 10.06
C ARG A 68 35.05 -21.65 8.71
N LEU A 69 35.48 -22.64 7.92
CA LEU A 69 34.82 -22.99 6.67
C LEU A 69 33.39 -23.49 6.93
N LYS A 70 32.41 -22.85 6.31
CA LYS A 70 30.98 -23.21 6.29
C LYS A 70 30.45 -23.17 4.87
N THR A 71 29.66 -24.16 4.49
CA THR A 71 29.06 -24.27 3.16
C THR A 71 27.54 -24.34 3.28
N HIS A 72 26.85 -23.47 2.57
CA HIS A 72 25.39 -23.39 2.49
C HIS A 72 25.00 -23.46 1.02
N ASP A 73 24.80 -24.67 0.50
CA ASP A 73 24.42 -24.90 -0.90
C ASP A 73 25.43 -24.30 -1.91
N LYS A 74 25.12 -23.14 -2.50
CA LYS A 74 26.00 -22.38 -3.41
C LYS A 74 26.94 -21.39 -2.72
N LEU A 75 26.72 -21.11 -1.43
CA LEU A 75 27.45 -20.10 -0.67
C LEU A 75 28.53 -20.77 0.19
N VAL A 76 29.78 -20.36 0.00
CA VAL A 76 30.89 -20.84 0.82
C VAL A 76 31.49 -19.68 1.60
N ILE A 77 31.52 -19.81 2.92
CA ILE A 77 31.99 -18.78 3.86
C ILE A 77 33.21 -19.34 4.60
N PHE A 78 34.31 -18.59 4.64
CA PHE A 78 35.50 -18.98 5.39
C PHE A 78 36.25 -17.73 5.87
N SER A 79 37.11 -17.88 6.87
CA SER A 79 37.96 -16.81 7.36
C SER A 79 39.41 -17.05 6.93
N LEU A 80 40.09 -15.99 6.49
CA LEU A 80 41.53 -16.09 6.26
C LEU A 80 42.25 -16.28 7.61
N PRO A 81 43.27 -17.15 7.69
CA PRO A 81 44.19 -17.14 8.82
C PRO A 81 45.05 -15.87 8.77
N ILE A 82 45.66 -15.52 9.91
CA ILE A 82 46.66 -14.44 9.93
C ILE A 82 47.86 -14.90 9.11
N LEU A 83 48.14 -14.17 8.04
CA LEU A 83 49.23 -14.47 7.12
C LEU A 83 50.52 -13.88 7.69
N VAL A 84 51.44 -14.73 8.12
CA VAL A 84 52.80 -14.29 8.48
C VAL A 84 53.57 -14.08 7.19
N ILE A 85 53.51 -12.86 6.67
CA ILE A 85 54.21 -12.45 5.46
C ILE A 85 55.66 -12.10 5.85
N PRO A 86 56.69 -12.79 5.31
CA PRO A 86 58.07 -12.44 5.62
C PRO A 86 58.42 -11.05 5.04
N ASP A 87 58.85 -10.14 5.92
CA ASP A 87 59.39 -8.81 5.59
C ASP A 87 60.77 -8.94 4.95
N LYS A 88 60.84 -9.35 3.69
CA LYS A 88 62.05 -9.11 2.88
C LYS A 88 61.70 -8.59 1.49
N VAL A 89 62.42 -7.53 1.16
CA VAL A 89 62.61 -6.84 -0.13
C VAL A 89 61.71 -5.61 -0.39
N ASP A 90 62.38 -4.47 -0.19
CA ASP A 90 62.29 -3.13 -0.78
C ASP A 90 61.01 -2.28 -0.66
N LYS A 91 61.16 -1.20 0.14
CA LYS A 91 60.19 -0.17 0.52
C LYS A 91 59.75 0.77 -0.63
N THR A 92 59.95 0.43 -1.89
CA THR A 92 59.76 1.37 -3.02
C THR A 92 58.53 1.12 -3.89
N SER A 93 57.71 0.11 -3.59
CA SER A 93 56.36 -0.02 -4.13
C SER A 93 55.40 -0.50 -3.04
N PRO A 94 54.12 -0.08 -3.04
CA PRO A 94 53.15 -0.58 -2.08
C PRO A 94 53.09 -2.10 -2.25
N ALA A 95 53.53 -2.85 -1.24
CA ALA A 95 53.68 -4.29 -1.33
C ALA A 95 52.30 -4.98 -1.27
N THR A 96 51.46 -4.76 -2.28
CA THR A 96 50.32 -5.63 -2.58
C THR A 96 50.88 -6.99 -2.96
N LYS A 97 51.00 -7.89 -1.98
CA LYS A 97 51.37 -9.28 -2.24
C LYS A 97 50.10 -10.03 -2.61
N SER A 98 50.06 -10.51 -3.86
CA SER A 98 49.00 -11.37 -4.36
C SER A 98 49.21 -12.81 -3.89
N PHE A 99 48.15 -13.47 -3.47
CA PHE A 99 48.12 -14.90 -3.18
C PHE A 99 46.90 -15.50 -3.87
N LYS A 100 46.88 -16.83 -3.99
CA LYS A 100 45.76 -17.52 -4.63
C LYS A 100 45.00 -18.31 -3.58
N ILE A 101 43.68 -18.20 -3.59
CA ILE A 101 42.82 -19.14 -2.90
C ILE A 101 42.58 -20.32 -3.83
N LEU A 102 42.96 -21.51 -3.37
CA LEU A 102 42.68 -22.78 -4.01
C LEU A 102 41.45 -23.40 -3.33
N MET A 103 40.34 -23.45 -4.04
CA MET A 103 39.16 -24.20 -3.63
C MET A 103 39.10 -25.51 -4.42
N ARG A 104 38.96 -26.63 -3.71
CA ARG A 104 38.79 -27.95 -4.31
C ARG A 104 37.48 -28.56 -3.80
N SER A 105 36.61 -28.95 -4.73
CA SER A 105 35.36 -29.65 -4.43
C SER A 105 35.30 -30.88 -5.33
N ASP A 106 35.16 -32.06 -4.70
CA ASP A 106 35.15 -33.39 -5.32
C ASP A 106 36.29 -33.61 -6.35
N THR A 107 36.03 -33.28 -7.62
CA THR A 107 36.97 -33.44 -8.76
C THR A 107 37.41 -32.11 -9.39
N GLN A 108 36.83 -30.99 -9.00
CA GLN A 108 37.10 -29.68 -9.58
C GLN A 108 37.96 -28.81 -8.65
N GLN A 109 38.90 -28.09 -9.25
CA GLN A 109 39.75 -27.12 -8.56
C GLN A 109 39.53 -25.74 -9.19
N LEU A 110 39.33 -24.76 -8.34
CA LEU A 110 39.15 -23.36 -8.70
C LEU A 110 40.24 -22.54 -8.01
N GLU A 111 40.91 -21.70 -8.79
CA GLU A 111 41.88 -20.74 -8.27
C GLU A 111 41.30 -19.32 -8.35
N LEU A 112 41.28 -18.62 -7.21
CA LEU A 112 40.89 -17.22 -7.14
C LEU A 112 42.10 -16.38 -6.75
N PRO A 113 42.58 -15.48 -7.61
CA PRO A 113 43.62 -14.54 -7.23
C PRO A 113 43.04 -13.50 -6.27
N MET A 114 43.68 -13.29 -5.12
CA MET A 114 43.37 -12.20 -4.21
C MET A 114 44.60 -11.37 -3.90
N GLN A 115 44.39 -10.09 -3.58
CA GLN A 115 45.45 -9.16 -3.19
C GLN A 115 45.31 -8.81 -1.71
N VAL A 116 46.40 -8.89 -0.94
CA VAL A 116 46.42 -8.32 0.43
C VAL A 116 47.06 -6.94 0.39
N HIS A 117 46.37 -5.94 0.97
CA HIS A 117 47.02 -4.69 1.35
C HIS A 117 47.80 -4.90 2.66
N VAL A 118 49.12 -4.94 2.57
CA VAL A 118 50.02 -4.84 3.73
C VAL A 118 50.31 -3.37 3.98
N SER A 119 49.34 -2.60 4.45
CA SER A 119 49.60 -1.23 4.91
C SER A 119 50.08 -1.29 6.36
N ALA A 120 51.41 -1.37 6.54
CA ALA A 120 52.02 -0.81 7.73
C ALA A 120 51.77 0.69 7.68
N THR A 121 51.22 1.25 8.76
CA THR A 121 50.81 2.67 8.92
C THR A 121 49.59 3.09 8.11
N SER A 122 48.54 3.40 8.87
CA SER A 122 47.35 4.14 8.46
C SER A 122 47.72 5.38 7.68
N ASN A 123 47.40 5.43 6.39
CA ASN A 123 47.18 6.64 5.62
C ASN A 123 46.44 6.28 4.33
N ALA A 124 45.63 7.23 3.85
CA ALA A 124 44.64 7.16 2.76
C ALA A 124 43.29 6.56 3.20
N SER A 125 42.26 7.36 3.50
CA SER A 125 41.49 8.19 2.57
C SER A 125 40.80 7.37 1.49
N ASP A 126 39.79 6.60 1.90
CA ASP A 126 38.60 6.35 1.10
C ASP A 126 37.42 6.44 2.07
N THR A 127 36.82 7.63 2.09
CA THR A 127 35.58 7.95 2.77
C THR A 127 34.44 7.19 2.07
N ALA A 128 34.28 5.92 2.40
CA ALA A 128 33.01 5.24 2.30
C ALA A 128 32.58 4.96 3.73
N GLU A 129 31.41 5.45 4.12
CA GLU A 129 30.81 5.29 5.44
C GLU A 129 30.61 3.81 5.76
N ILE A 130 31.67 3.16 6.26
CA ILE A 130 31.64 1.78 6.72
C ILE A 130 30.83 1.79 8.01
N VAL A 131 29.61 1.25 7.95
CA VAL A 131 28.83 0.91 9.16
C VAL A 131 29.76 0.20 10.13
N ASP A 132 29.81 0.68 11.38
CA ASP A 132 30.65 0.09 12.40
C ASP A 132 30.26 -1.39 12.59
N LYS A 133 31.14 -2.29 12.16
CA LYS A 133 30.93 -3.73 12.23
C LYS A 133 30.74 -4.18 13.68
N GLU A 134 31.39 -3.53 14.63
CA GLU A 134 31.22 -3.84 16.06
C GLU A 134 29.82 -3.45 16.52
N ALA A 135 29.33 -2.27 16.12
CA ALA A 135 27.96 -1.83 16.40
C ALA A 135 26.91 -2.77 15.77
N LEU A 136 27.12 -3.24 14.54
CA LEU A 136 26.20 -4.19 13.88
C LEU A 136 26.18 -5.56 14.59
N ILE A 137 27.34 -6.04 15.04
CA ILE A 137 27.42 -7.30 15.81
C ILE A 137 26.75 -7.14 17.17
N ALA A 138 26.96 -6.01 17.87
CA ALA A 138 26.31 -5.73 19.15
C ALA A 138 24.78 -5.68 18.99
N SER A 139 24.28 -4.99 17.96
CA SER A 139 22.88 -4.93 17.57
C SER A 139 22.29 -6.33 17.27
N LEU A 140 23.07 -7.22 16.62
CA LEU A 140 22.64 -8.60 16.39
C LEU A 140 22.49 -9.39 17.69
N PHE A 141 23.38 -9.17 18.67
CA PHE A 141 23.26 -9.79 19.99
C PHE A 141 22.10 -9.22 20.80
N GLU A 142 21.84 -7.92 20.72
CA GLU A 142 20.69 -7.24 21.33
C GLU A 142 19.38 -7.80 20.77
N PHE A 143 19.24 -7.87 19.44
CA PHE A 143 18.09 -8.51 18.79
C PHE A 143 17.91 -9.97 19.22
N ALA A 144 18.99 -10.75 19.30
CA ALA A 144 18.91 -12.15 19.73
C ALA A 144 18.54 -12.30 21.21
N ALA A 145 18.80 -11.29 22.04
CA ALA A 145 18.49 -11.30 23.48
C ALA A 145 17.06 -10.83 23.77
N GLU A 146 16.58 -9.79 23.07
CA GLU A 146 15.33 -9.09 23.37
C GLU A 146 14.22 -9.35 22.34
N GLY A 147 14.58 -9.78 21.12
CA GLY A 147 13.63 -10.02 20.03
C GLY A 147 13.21 -8.76 19.27
N GLU A 148 13.69 -7.58 19.68
CA GLU A 148 13.27 -6.28 19.14
C GLU A 148 13.88 -5.98 17.76
N PRO A 149 13.09 -5.95 16.67
CA PRO A 149 13.59 -5.73 15.32
C PRO A 149 14.28 -4.37 15.12
N LEU A 150 13.93 -3.37 15.95
CA LEU A 150 14.52 -2.03 15.91
C LEU A 150 16.03 -2.09 16.14
N ALA A 151 16.50 -3.01 16.99
CA ALA A 151 17.91 -3.20 17.27
C ALA A 151 18.70 -3.47 15.98
N LEU A 152 18.17 -4.26 15.04
CA LEU A 152 18.84 -4.59 13.77
C LEU A 152 18.97 -3.40 12.82
N VAL A 153 18.01 -2.47 12.86
CA VAL A 153 17.93 -1.35 11.91
C VAL A 153 18.65 -0.12 12.45
N LYS A 154 18.76 0.04 13.77
CA LYS A 154 19.41 1.18 14.44
C LYS A 154 20.84 1.48 13.93
N PRO A 155 21.74 0.51 13.71
CA PRO A 155 23.07 0.81 13.13
C PRO A 155 23.03 1.26 11.66
N LEU A 156 21.91 1.07 10.98
CA LEU A 156 21.72 1.32 9.56
C LEU A 156 21.01 2.66 9.28
N VAL A 157 20.68 3.46 10.30
CA VAL A 157 19.95 4.74 10.17
C VAL A 157 20.53 5.63 9.07
N THR A 158 21.86 5.81 9.08
CA THR A 158 22.56 6.67 8.11
C THR A 158 22.45 6.17 6.67
N LEU A 159 22.17 4.87 6.49
CA LEU A 159 22.00 4.25 5.17
C LEU A 159 20.55 4.22 4.70
N LEU A 160 19.54 4.49 5.55
CA LEU A 160 18.13 4.39 5.15
C LEU A 160 17.75 5.34 4.01
N GLY A 161 18.48 6.46 3.87
CA GLY A 161 18.32 7.42 2.78
C GLY A 161 19.08 7.07 1.49
N THR A 162 19.89 6.01 1.45
CA THR A 162 20.65 5.67 0.23
C THR A 162 19.70 5.14 -0.86
N PRO A 163 19.69 5.74 -2.05
CA PRO A 163 18.89 5.23 -3.16
C PRO A 163 19.55 4.03 -3.85
N ASP A 164 18.73 3.13 -4.40
CA ASP A 164 19.15 2.12 -5.36
C ASP A 164 19.29 2.70 -6.80
N ASN A 165 19.51 1.83 -7.79
CA ASN A 165 19.66 2.23 -9.20
C ASN A 165 18.40 2.90 -9.78
N ASP A 166 17.22 2.66 -9.20
CA ASP A 166 15.95 3.28 -9.58
C ASP A 166 15.65 4.52 -8.73
N GLY A 167 16.61 5.01 -7.94
CA GLY A 167 16.39 6.11 -7.01
C GLY A 167 15.54 5.73 -5.78
N CYS A 168 15.22 4.46 -5.60
CA CYS A 168 14.37 3.98 -4.51
C CYS A 168 15.21 3.79 -3.24
N ASN A 169 14.84 4.48 -2.16
CA ASN A 169 15.36 4.19 -0.83
C ASN A 169 14.62 3.01 -0.16
N ALA A 170 15.02 2.64 1.06
CA ALA A 170 14.43 1.51 1.77
C ALA A 170 12.91 1.61 1.96
N LEU A 171 12.37 2.82 2.18
CA LEU A 171 10.93 3.05 2.33
C LEU A 171 10.15 2.75 1.04
N HIS A 172 10.69 3.14 -0.12
CA HIS A 172 10.08 2.80 -1.42
C HIS A 172 10.02 1.29 -1.64
N VAL A 173 11.11 0.59 -1.31
CA VAL A 173 11.20 -0.87 -1.49
C VAL A 173 10.22 -1.58 -0.57
N ALA A 174 10.14 -1.17 0.71
CA ALA A 174 9.20 -1.74 1.67
C ALA A 174 7.73 -1.49 1.26
N ALA A 175 7.39 -0.24 0.89
CA ALA A 175 6.05 0.12 0.45
C ALA A 175 5.61 -0.62 -0.82
N ARG A 176 6.48 -0.68 -1.85
CA ARG A 176 6.20 -1.37 -3.12
C ARG A 176 5.97 -2.87 -2.92
N ASN A 177 6.67 -3.49 -1.96
CA ASN A 177 6.59 -4.92 -1.67
C ASN A 177 5.59 -5.26 -0.55
N LYS A 178 4.76 -4.30 -0.12
CA LYS A 178 3.77 -4.47 0.96
C LYS A 178 4.36 -5.01 2.26
N GLN A 179 5.59 -4.59 2.58
CA GLN A 179 6.28 -5.01 3.80
C GLN A 179 5.97 -4.04 4.93
N ASN A 180 4.71 -4.03 5.39
CA ASN A 180 4.20 -3.08 6.39
C ASN A 180 4.99 -3.10 7.71
N PHE A 181 5.38 -4.29 8.20
CA PHE A 181 6.17 -4.46 9.42
C PHE A 181 7.59 -3.91 9.27
N ALA A 182 8.24 -4.19 8.13
CA ALA A 182 9.56 -3.66 7.84
C ALA A 182 9.51 -2.14 7.68
N LEU A 183 8.50 -1.62 6.98
CA LEU A 183 8.28 -0.18 6.82
C LEU A 183 8.06 0.50 8.17
N LYS A 184 7.18 -0.05 9.02
CA LYS A 184 6.93 0.45 10.38
C LYS A 184 8.22 0.47 11.20
N THR A 185 9.00 -0.61 11.19
CA THR A 185 10.28 -0.70 11.91
C THR A 185 11.27 0.37 11.44
N ILE A 186 11.41 0.56 10.12
CA ILE A 186 12.27 1.59 9.53
C ILE A 186 11.81 2.99 9.93
N LEU A 187 10.50 3.26 9.88
CA LEU A 187 9.94 4.55 10.26
C LEU A 187 10.10 4.84 11.75
N SER A 188 9.89 3.86 12.64
CA SER A 188 10.13 4.00 14.07
C SER A 188 11.58 4.41 14.34
N VAL A 189 12.54 3.73 13.70
CA VAL A 189 13.96 4.05 13.84
C VAL A 189 14.29 5.45 13.28
N LEU A 190 13.70 5.86 12.16
CA LEU A 190 13.86 7.23 11.64
C LEU A 190 13.26 8.29 12.57
N CYS A 191 12.13 8.00 13.23
CA CYS A 191 11.49 8.91 14.17
C CYS A 191 12.30 9.07 15.46
N GLU A 192 12.94 8.01 15.93
CA GLU A 192 13.67 8.00 17.21
C GLU A 192 15.14 8.45 17.06
N TYR A 193 15.81 8.09 15.96
CA TYR A 193 17.26 8.25 15.81
C TYR A 193 17.70 9.26 14.74
N SER A 194 16.78 9.85 13.98
CA SER A 194 17.11 10.86 12.96
C SER A 194 16.55 12.24 13.33
N SER A 195 17.21 13.29 12.85
CA SER A 195 16.65 14.64 12.93
C SER A 195 15.36 14.75 12.11
N GLU A 196 14.43 15.62 12.50
CA GLU A 196 13.19 15.83 11.77
C GLU A 196 13.42 16.20 10.30
N ALA A 197 14.42 17.05 10.03
CA ALA A 197 14.78 17.46 8.67
C ALA A 197 15.27 16.28 7.82
N GLU A 198 16.08 15.38 8.40
CA GLU A 198 16.55 14.18 7.72
C GLU A 198 15.42 13.17 7.50
N ARG A 199 14.57 12.95 8.52
CA ARG A 199 13.37 12.12 8.43
C ARG A 199 12.48 12.59 7.28
N GLN A 200 12.17 13.88 7.24
CA GLN A 200 11.35 14.46 6.17
C GLN A 200 12.01 14.39 4.79
N ARG A 201 13.34 14.50 4.72
CA ARG A 201 14.11 14.31 3.48
C ARG A 201 14.01 12.86 2.97
N ILE A 202 14.16 11.87 3.83
CA ILE A 202 14.11 10.45 3.46
C ILE A 202 12.68 10.01 3.13
N LEU A 203 11.70 10.44 3.94
CA LEU A 203 10.29 10.11 3.79
C LEU A 203 9.70 10.60 2.47
N ASN A 204 10.09 11.80 2.04
CA ASN A 204 9.60 12.44 0.82
C ASN A 204 10.61 12.44 -0.35
N ALA A 205 11.66 11.62 -0.26
CA ALA A 205 12.62 11.49 -1.35
C ALA A 205 11.91 10.94 -2.61
N PRO A 206 12.10 11.56 -3.79
CA PRO A 206 11.58 11.02 -5.04
C PRO A 206 12.54 9.99 -5.64
N ASN A 207 11.99 8.92 -6.23
CA ASN A 207 12.74 7.99 -7.07
C ASN A 207 12.93 8.54 -8.50
N VAL A 208 13.50 7.76 -9.43
CA VAL A 208 13.72 8.20 -10.83
C VAL A 208 12.43 8.59 -11.58
N ARG A 209 11.27 8.07 -11.13
CA ARG A 209 9.94 8.39 -11.67
C ARG A 209 9.31 9.60 -11.00
N GLY A 210 9.98 10.22 -10.02
CA GLY A 210 9.42 11.28 -9.18
C GLY A 210 8.50 10.77 -8.06
N GLN A 211 8.34 9.45 -7.92
CA GLN A 211 7.44 8.85 -6.92
C GLN A 211 8.09 8.87 -5.55
N THR A 212 7.30 9.18 -4.52
CA THR A 212 7.69 8.99 -3.11
C THR A 212 7.30 7.59 -2.61
N ALA A 213 7.73 7.22 -1.40
CA ALA A 213 7.30 5.99 -0.76
C ALA A 213 5.76 5.89 -0.62
N LEU A 214 5.07 7.02 -0.42
CA LEU A 214 3.61 7.07 -0.33
C LEU A 214 2.93 6.77 -1.66
N HIS A 215 3.46 7.28 -2.78
CA HIS A 215 2.97 6.88 -4.12
C HIS A 215 3.11 5.38 -4.34
N CYS A 216 4.24 4.80 -3.94
CA CYS A 216 4.46 3.35 -4.03
C CYS A 216 3.49 2.55 -3.16
N ALA A 217 3.19 3.01 -1.94
CA ALA A 217 2.24 2.36 -1.04
C ALA A 217 0.81 2.36 -1.61
N VAL A 218 0.34 3.53 -2.08
CA VAL A 218 -1.00 3.67 -2.71
C VAL A 218 -1.11 2.78 -3.94
N ARG A 219 -0.11 2.80 -4.84
CA ARG A 219 -0.08 1.94 -6.03
C ARG A 219 -0.06 0.45 -5.68
N ALA A 220 0.63 0.07 -4.60
CA ALA A 220 0.63 -1.30 -4.13
C ALA A 220 -0.73 -1.70 -3.54
N GLY A 221 -1.54 -0.75 -3.08
CA GLY A 221 -2.84 -0.99 -2.47
C GLY A 221 -2.72 -1.55 -1.04
N ASP A 222 -1.67 -1.16 -0.31
CA ASP A 222 -1.44 -1.58 1.07
C ASP A 222 -1.81 -0.47 2.06
N ALA A 223 -2.93 -0.64 2.77
CA ALA A 223 -3.47 0.38 3.67
C ALA A 223 -2.53 0.64 4.87
N ASP A 224 -1.91 -0.40 5.43
CA ASP A 224 -0.99 -0.24 6.56
C ASP A 224 0.24 0.60 6.18
N CYS A 225 0.84 0.35 5.00
CA CYS A 225 1.96 1.15 4.53
C CYS A 225 1.56 2.62 4.34
N VAL A 226 0.36 2.88 3.79
CA VAL A 226 -0.19 4.23 3.64
C VAL A 226 -0.34 4.88 5.02
N HIS A 227 -0.95 4.17 5.97
CA HIS A 227 -1.16 4.61 7.34
C HIS A 227 0.16 5.00 8.01
N TYR A 228 1.14 4.10 8.01
CA TYR A 228 2.43 4.35 8.68
C TYR A 228 3.18 5.52 8.05
N LEU A 229 3.13 5.67 6.72
CA LEU A 229 3.79 6.80 6.04
C LEU A 229 3.11 8.13 6.38
N ILE A 230 1.78 8.19 6.36
CA ILE A 230 1.02 9.39 6.71
C ILE A 230 1.26 9.75 8.19
N SER A 231 1.19 8.77 9.09
CA SER A 231 1.46 8.95 10.51
C SER A 231 2.90 9.40 10.80
N ALA A 232 3.86 9.04 9.93
CA ALA A 232 5.24 9.55 9.99
C ALA A 232 5.41 10.96 9.37
N GLY A 233 4.34 11.55 8.81
CA GLY A 233 4.33 12.88 8.21
C GLY A 233 4.70 12.91 6.73
N ALA A 234 4.37 11.88 5.95
CA ALA A 234 4.60 11.86 4.51
C ALA A 234 3.70 12.88 3.81
N LYS A 235 4.28 13.68 2.91
CA LYS A 235 3.58 14.73 2.17
C LYS A 235 2.68 14.11 1.09
N ARG A 236 1.39 14.45 1.14
CA ARG A 236 0.39 14.01 0.16
C ARG A 236 0.46 14.81 -1.15
N ASN A 237 0.86 16.07 -1.11
CA ASN A 237 0.87 16.98 -2.27
C ASN A 237 2.07 16.85 -3.21
N VAL A 238 2.99 15.92 -2.95
CA VAL A 238 4.14 15.68 -3.84
C VAL A 238 3.63 15.12 -5.16
N VAL A 239 4.21 15.57 -6.25
CA VAL A 239 3.90 15.11 -7.60
C VAL A 239 5.05 14.30 -8.18
N ASP A 240 4.72 13.29 -8.98
CA ASP A 240 5.70 12.53 -9.75
C ASP A 240 6.06 13.23 -11.09
N ASN A 241 6.83 12.55 -11.95
CA ASN A 241 7.24 13.10 -13.25
C ASN A 241 6.08 13.35 -14.22
N ASN A 242 4.92 12.71 -14.00
CA ASN A 242 3.69 12.95 -14.76
C ASN A 242 2.79 14.00 -14.10
N LEU A 243 3.27 14.66 -13.05
CA LEU A 243 2.49 15.57 -12.21
C LEU A 243 1.34 14.87 -11.45
N ASP A 244 1.37 13.54 -11.34
CA ASP A 244 0.38 12.79 -10.57
C ASP A 244 0.70 12.92 -9.07
N THR A 245 -0.29 13.30 -8.28
CA THR A 245 -0.25 13.23 -6.80
C THR A 245 -0.73 11.85 -6.31
N VAL A 246 -0.57 11.55 -5.03
CA VAL A 246 -1.10 10.30 -4.43
C VAL A 246 -2.61 10.14 -4.61
N ALA A 247 -3.37 11.26 -4.72
CA ALA A 247 -4.80 11.24 -5.01
C ALA A 247 -5.10 10.71 -6.43
N HIS A 248 -4.26 10.98 -7.42
CA HIS A 248 -4.39 10.41 -8.76
C HIS A 248 -4.14 8.89 -8.74
N TYR A 249 -3.18 8.45 -7.92
CA TYR A 249 -2.86 7.03 -7.75
C TYR A 249 -3.99 6.21 -7.09
N LEU A 250 -4.96 6.84 -6.42
CA LEU A 250 -6.14 6.14 -5.89
C LEU A 250 -6.91 5.41 -6.99
N GLY A 251 -6.88 5.95 -8.23
CA GLY A 251 -7.46 5.31 -9.40
C GLY A 251 -6.82 3.95 -9.74
N GLU A 252 -5.62 3.66 -9.24
CA GLU A 252 -4.96 2.35 -9.38
C GLU A 252 -5.23 1.45 -8.15
N ALA A 253 -5.50 2.02 -6.99
CA ALA A 253 -5.78 1.29 -5.76
C ALA A 253 -7.22 0.72 -5.73
N TYR A 254 -7.37 -0.55 -5.34
CA TYR A 254 -8.68 -1.23 -5.21
C TYR A 254 -9.10 -1.39 -3.74
N ASN A 255 -8.62 -0.52 -2.86
CA ASN A 255 -8.84 -0.63 -1.43
C ASN A 255 -9.42 0.68 -0.89
N ASP A 256 -10.70 0.64 -0.54
CA ASP A 256 -11.46 1.81 -0.07
C ASP A 256 -10.93 2.36 1.27
N ALA A 257 -10.25 1.53 2.08
CA ALA A 257 -9.59 1.99 3.29
C ALA A 257 -8.51 3.06 2.99
N ILE A 258 -7.84 2.96 1.84
CA ILE A 258 -6.84 3.94 1.40
C ILE A 258 -7.50 5.27 1.01
N TYR A 259 -8.72 5.23 0.48
CA TYR A 259 -9.44 6.44 0.08
C TYR A 259 -9.67 7.32 1.29
N LYS A 260 -10.19 6.75 2.38
CA LYS A 260 -10.42 7.49 3.63
C LYS A 260 -9.12 8.07 4.17
N GLU A 261 -8.04 7.30 4.26
CA GLU A 261 -6.79 7.84 4.80
C GLU A 261 -6.16 8.95 3.97
N ILE A 262 -6.25 8.88 2.63
CA ILE A 262 -5.67 9.88 1.74
C ILE A 262 -6.56 11.12 1.60
N LEU A 263 -7.89 10.92 1.54
CA LEU A 263 -8.88 11.96 1.27
C LEU A 263 -9.39 12.64 2.55
N GLU A 264 -9.59 11.89 3.64
CA GLU A 264 -9.85 12.47 4.96
C GLU A 264 -8.56 13.17 5.42
N THR A 265 -8.52 14.48 5.19
CA THR A 265 -7.54 15.34 5.84
C THR A 265 -8.18 15.79 7.15
N SER A 266 -7.48 15.55 8.26
CA SER A 266 -7.84 16.04 9.59
C SER A 266 -8.33 17.49 9.51
N SER A 267 -9.65 17.68 9.60
CA SER A 267 -10.28 18.96 9.92
C SER A 267 -9.88 19.46 11.34
N SER A 268 -9.05 18.68 12.05
CA SER A 268 -8.53 18.95 13.39
C SER A 268 -7.09 19.48 13.44
N GLU A 269 -6.45 19.83 12.32
CA GLU A 269 -5.34 20.80 12.41
C GLU A 269 -5.96 22.19 12.49
N GLU A 270 -6.16 22.59 13.75
CA GLU A 270 -6.70 23.84 14.18
C GLU A 270 -6.14 25.01 13.37
N VAL A 271 -7.04 25.93 13.06
CA VAL A 271 -6.81 27.22 12.43
C VAL A 271 -5.86 28.04 13.34
N GLU A 272 -4.57 27.75 13.30
CA GLU A 272 -3.57 28.67 13.80
C GLU A 272 -3.32 29.74 12.74
N SER A 273 -3.88 30.92 13.03
CA SER A 273 -3.68 32.19 12.33
C SER A 273 -4.31 32.29 10.93
N GLY A 274 -5.13 33.34 10.76
CA GLY A 274 -5.87 33.67 9.56
C GLY A 274 -5.02 34.13 8.37
N VAL A 275 -4.00 33.34 8.01
CA VAL A 275 -3.42 33.37 6.68
C VAL A 275 -4.19 32.33 5.88
N GLU A 276 -5.00 32.78 4.92
CA GLU A 276 -5.45 31.94 3.81
C GLU A 276 -4.20 31.51 3.01
N ILE A 277 -3.43 30.58 3.57
CA ILE A 277 -2.58 29.73 2.77
C ILE A 277 -3.62 28.98 1.95
N ASN A 278 -3.75 29.34 0.67
CA ASN A 278 -4.47 28.54 -0.31
C ASN A 278 -4.01 27.10 -0.11
N ARG A 279 -4.76 26.32 0.68
CA ARG A 279 -4.52 24.90 0.87
C ARG A 279 -4.47 24.40 -0.55
N GLU A 280 -3.31 23.95 -1.01
CA GLU A 280 -3.18 23.35 -2.32
C GLU A 280 -4.12 22.14 -2.28
N ASN A 281 -5.35 22.33 -2.76
CA ASN A 281 -6.32 21.26 -2.74
C ASN A 281 -5.74 20.16 -3.63
N ILE A 282 -5.23 19.10 -3.00
CA ILE A 282 -4.64 17.96 -3.68
C ILE A 282 -5.62 17.37 -4.69
N LEU A 283 -6.92 17.51 -4.43
CA LEU A 283 -8.02 17.06 -5.27
C LEU A 283 -8.27 17.97 -6.48
N ALA A 284 -7.73 19.18 -6.48
CA ALA A 284 -7.80 20.13 -7.61
C ALA A 284 -6.56 20.09 -8.52
N LYS A 285 -5.47 19.45 -8.07
CA LYS A 285 -4.22 19.36 -8.85
C LYS A 285 -4.48 18.57 -10.13
N LYS A 286 -3.92 19.05 -11.24
CA LYS A 286 -3.95 18.40 -12.54
C LYS A 286 -2.63 17.72 -12.84
N ASN A 287 -2.68 16.50 -13.38
CA ASN A 287 -1.51 15.84 -13.94
C ASN A 287 -1.15 16.38 -15.34
N CYS A 288 -0.16 15.79 -16.01
CA CYS A 288 0.32 16.22 -17.32
C CYS A 288 -0.74 16.13 -18.45
N TYR A 289 -1.79 15.33 -18.25
CA TYR A 289 -2.94 15.24 -19.16
C TYR A 289 -4.05 16.26 -18.85
N GLY A 290 -3.89 17.05 -17.78
CA GLY A 290 -4.91 17.96 -17.29
C GLY A 290 -5.93 17.30 -16.36
N TYR A 291 -5.77 16.00 -16.06
CA TYR A 291 -6.72 15.27 -15.24
C TYR A 291 -6.56 15.60 -13.77
N THR A 292 -7.68 15.89 -13.10
CA THR A 292 -7.80 15.84 -11.64
C THR A 292 -8.05 14.39 -11.18
N PRO A 293 -7.93 14.08 -9.88
CA PRO A 293 -8.29 12.77 -9.34
C PRO A 293 -9.71 12.31 -9.72
N ALA A 294 -10.68 13.23 -9.83
CA ALA A 294 -12.04 12.93 -10.28
C ALA A 294 -12.07 12.42 -11.74
N HIS A 295 -11.31 13.04 -12.66
CA HIS A 295 -11.17 12.51 -14.01
C HIS A 295 -10.55 11.13 -14.03
N VAL A 296 -9.55 10.89 -13.16
CA VAL A 296 -8.91 9.58 -13.07
C VAL A 296 -9.92 8.53 -12.57
N ALA A 297 -10.74 8.84 -11.56
CA ALA A 297 -11.77 7.95 -11.05
C ALA A 297 -12.76 7.53 -12.14
N VAL A 298 -13.27 8.51 -12.91
CA VAL A 298 -14.15 8.27 -14.07
C VAL A 298 -13.44 7.44 -15.14
N LYS A 299 -12.22 7.81 -15.52
CA LYS A 299 -11.45 7.12 -16.57
C LYS A 299 -11.10 5.67 -16.21
N LYS A 300 -11.03 5.37 -14.91
CA LYS A 300 -10.77 4.04 -14.38
C LYS A 300 -12.04 3.27 -14.03
N LEU A 301 -13.23 3.84 -14.29
CA LEU A 301 -14.55 3.25 -13.96
C LEU A 301 -14.67 2.89 -12.47
N LYS A 302 -14.21 3.80 -11.59
CA LYS A 302 -14.24 3.60 -10.14
C LYS A 302 -15.25 4.52 -9.48
N LEU A 303 -16.50 4.05 -9.42
CA LEU A 303 -17.61 4.80 -8.84
C LEU A 303 -17.39 5.11 -7.35
N SER A 304 -17.01 4.11 -6.54
CA SER A 304 -16.75 4.31 -5.09
C SER A 304 -15.62 5.31 -4.79
N LEU A 305 -14.62 5.38 -5.68
CA LEU A 305 -13.57 6.41 -5.57
C LEU A 305 -14.13 7.79 -5.93
N LEU A 306 -14.98 7.88 -6.95
CA LEU A 306 -15.62 9.14 -7.35
C LEU A 306 -16.52 9.67 -6.24
N GLU A 307 -17.31 8.80 -5.61
CA GLU A 307 -18.13 9.12 -4.42
C GLU A 307 -17.24 9.66 -3.30
N ALA A 308 -16.20 8.91 -2.91
CA ALA A 308 -15.28 9.34 -1.85
C ALA A 308 -14.57 10.67 -2.16
N LEU A 309 -14.24 10.94 -3.43
CA LEU A 309 -13.67 12.21 -3.86
C LEU A 309 -14.67 13.36 -3.72
N ILE A 310 -15.92 13.15 -4.13
CA ILE A 310 -16.98 14.16 -4.02
C ILE A 310 -17.28 14.45 -2.55
N GLU A 311 -17.40 13.43 -1.71
CA GLU A 311 -17.58 13.58 -0.26
C GLU A 311 -16.42 14.34 0.40
N ALA A 312 -15.19 14.14 -0.08
CA ALA A 312 -14.01 14.88 0.37
C ALA A 312 -13.92 16.32 -0.18
N GLY A 313 -14.90 16.78 -0.96
CA GLY A 313 -14.92 18.12 -1.54
C GLY A 313 -14.00 18.29 -2.75
N ALA A 314 -13.78 17.23 -3.53
CA ALA A 314 -13.05 17.34 -4.79
C ALA A 314 -13.80 18.24 -5.78
N PRO A 315 -13.12 19.20 -6.44
CA PRO A 315 -13.75 20.02 -7.45
C PRO A 315 -14.03 19.21 -8.72
N VAL A 316 -15.31 19.10 -9.07
CA VAL A 316 -15.79 18.34 -10.24
C VAL A 316 -16.00 19.19 -11.50
N ASP A 317 -15.82 20.51 -11.42
CA ASP A 317 -16.01 21.41 -12.58
C ASP A 317 -14.71 21.81 -13.27
N ILE A 318 -13.57 21.31 -12.77
CA ILE A 318 -12.28 21.60 -13.38
C ILE A 318 -12.19 20.83 -14.70
N PRO A 319 -11.93 21.48 -15.85
CA PRO A 319 -11.78 20.77 -17.12
C PRO A 319 -10.35 20.24 -17.31
N ASP A 320 -10.19 19.15 -18.06
CA ASP A 320 -8.90 18.65 -18.51
C ASP A 320 -8.25 19.51 -19.63
N ASN A 321 -7.19 19.01 -20.27
CA ASN A 321 -6.54 19.72 -21.38
C ASN A 321 -7.40 19.79 -22.66
N ASN A 322 -8.43 18.95 -22.78
CA ASN A 322 -9.42 18.95 -23.86
C ASN A 322 -10.66 19.81 -23.53
N GLY A 323 -10.68 20.47 -22.38
CA GLY A 323 -11.86 21.22 -21.93
C GLY A 323 -12.95 20.32 -21.37
N GLU A 324 -12.69 19.03 -21.15
CA GLU A 324 -13.66 18.06 -20.66
C GLU A 324 -13.65 18.08 -19.13
N THR A 325 -14.79 18.33 -18.50
CA THR A 325 -14.96 18.07 -17.06
C THR A 325 -15.11 16.56 -16.81
N PRO A 326 -14.95 16.07 -15.56
CA PRO A 326 -15.28 14.71 -15.19
C PRO A 326 -16.66 14.23 -15.70
N LEU A 327 -17.67 15.12 -15.72
CA LEU A 327 -18.99 14.82 -16.28
C LEU A 327 -18.93 14.56 -17.79
N LEU A 328 -18.26 15.43 -18.56
CA LEU A 328 -18.06 15.23 -19.99
C LEU A 328 -17.28 13.94 -20.26
N THR A 329 -16.23 13.66 -19.47
CA THR A 329 -15.48 12.41 -19.57
C THR A 329 -16.38 11.19 -19.32
N ALA A 330 -17.23 11.21 -18.30
CA ALA A 330 -18.16 10.11 -17.99
C ALA A 330 -19.14 9.87 -19.15
N LEU A 331 -19.68 10.95 -19.74
CA LEU A 331 -20.56 10.88 -20.90
C LEU A 331 -19.86 10.33 -22.14
N TYR A 332 -18.62 10.72 -22.43
CA TYR A 332 -17.84 10.13 -23.52
C TYR A 332 -17.58 8.63 -23.30
N MET A 333 -17.41 8.22 -22.05
CA MET A 333 -17.21 6.81 -21.68
C MET A 333 -18.50 5.98 -21.61
N ASP A 334 -19.67 6.62 -21.70
CA ASP A 334 -20.98 5.97 -21.53
C ASP A 334 -21.22 5.41 -20.12
N ASP A 335 -20.59 6.02 -19.12
CA ASP A 335 -20.76 5.67 -17.71
C ASP A 335 -21.93 6.47 -17.12
N ALA A 336 -23.13 5.89 -17.19
CA ALA A 336 -24.35 6.53 -16.71
C ALA A 336 -24.36 6.70 -15.20
N ASP A 337 -23.76 5.77 -14.44
CA ASP A 337 -23.74 5.81 -12.98
C ASP A 337 -22.84 6.95 -12.50
N ALA A 338 -21.62 7.05 -13.03
CA ALA A 338 -20.70 8.15 -12.70
C ALA A 338 -21.25 9.51 -13.15
N ALA A 339 -21.89 9.57 -14.32
CA ALA A 339 -22.48 10.82 -14.81
C ALA A 339 -23.71 11.25 -13.99
N SER A 340 -24.55 10.30 -13.55
CA SER A 340 -25.68 10.58 -12.66
C SER A 340 -25.20 11.07 -11.31
N LEU A 341 -24.19 10.42 -10.72
CA LEU A 341 -23.59 10.84 -9.46
C LEU A 341 -23.05 12.29 -9.56
N LEU A 342 -22.28 12.59 -10.60
CA LEU A 342 -21.74 13.94 -10.83
C LEU A 342 -22.85 14.99 -11.00
N ALA A 343 -23.90 14.66 -11.76
CA ALA A 343 -25.02 15.58 -11.99
C ALA A 343 -25.83 15.87 -10.73
N GLN A 344 -25.94 14.91 -9.81
CA GLN A 344 -26.65 15.08 -8.53
C GLN A 344 -25.89 15.97 -7.54
N HIS A 345 -24.56 16.05 -7.63
CA HIS A 345 -23.70 16.78 -6.70
C HIS A 345 -23.39 18.24 -7.12
N ASN A 346 -24.38 18.97 -7.64
CA ASN A 346 -24.26 20.39 -8.01
C ASN A 346 -23.16 20.72 -9.05
N CYS A 347 -22.76 19.75 -9.88
CA CYS A 347 -21.83 19.98 -10.98
C CYS A 347 -22.42 20.94 -12.03
N ASP A 348 -21.60 21.78 -12.65
CA ASP A 348 -22.02 22.60 -13.79
C ASP A 348 -22.31 21.72 -15.01
N VAL A 349 -23.60 21.51 -15.28
CA VAL A 349 -24.08 20.72 -16.42
C VAL A 349 -24.11 21.49 -17.75
N ASN A 350 -23.83 22.79 -17.74
CA ASN A 350 -23.80 23.63 -18.94
C ASN A 350 -22.37 23.91 -19.46
N VAL A 351 -21.40 23.10 -19.03
CA VAL A 351 -20.01 23.19 -19.50
C VAL A 351 -19.88 22.88 -21.00
N VAL A 352 -18.86 23.47 -21.62
CA VAL A 352 -18.57 23.32 -23.05
C VAL A 352 -17.14 22.84 -23.22
N SER A 353 -16.95 21.70 -23.88
CA SER A 353 -15.62 21.19 -24.21
C SER A 353 -14.95 22.01 -25.32
N ASN A 354 -13.65 21.77 -25.58
CA ASN A 354 -12.93 22.46 -26.67
C ASN A 354 -13.50 22.15 -28.06
N CYS A 355 -14.26 21.05 -28.23
CA CYS A 355 -14.96 20.73 -29.48
C CYS A 355 -16.38 21.33 -29.56
N GLY A 356 -16.80 22.13 -28.58
CA GLY A 356 -18.14 22.71 -28.53
C GLY A 356 -19.23 21.68 -28.19
N ASP A 357 -18.87 20.62 -27.46
CA ASP A 357 -19.82 19.65 -26.94
C ASP A 357 -20.22 20.02 -25.51
N THR A 358 -21.52 20.04 -25.26
CA THR A 358 -22.11 20.15 -23.93
C THR A 358 -22.54 18.77 -23.43
N PRO A 359 -22.72 18.58 -22.11
CA PRO A 359 -23.23 17.33 -21.56
C PRO A 359 -24.53 16.86 -22.24
N LEU A 360 -25.48 17.78 -22.41
CA LEU A 360 -26.77 17.49 -23.06
C LEU A 360 -26.59 17.08 -24.53
N LYS A 361 -25.69 17.75 -25.28
CA LYS A 361 -25.40 17.39 -26.67
C LYS A 361 -24.78 16.00 -26.80
N ILE A 362 -23.89 15.60 -25.89
CA ILE A 362 -23.31 14.25 -25.89
C ILE A 362 -24.38 13.20 -25.54
N ALA A 363 -25.19 13.46 -24.51
CA ALA A 363 -26.27 12.55 -24.12
C ALA A 363 -27.26 12.31 -25.27
N CYS A 364 -27.61 13.36 -26.02
CA CYS A 364 -28.43 13.24 -27.23
C CYS A 364 -27.73 12.46 -28.35
N LYS A 365 -26.46 12.77 -28.69
CA LYS A 365 -25.69 12.00 -29.70
C LYS A 365 -25.65 10.50 -29.39
N LYS A 366 -25.59 10.15 -28.11
CA LYS A 366 -25.57 8.76 -27.63
C LYS A 366 -26.96 8.13 -27.48
N LYS A 367 -28.04 8.90 -27.62
CA LYS A 367 -29.43 8.49 -27.32
C LYS A 367 -29.59 7.90 -25.91
N ASN A 368 -28.83 8.41 -24.94
CA ASN A 368 -28.95 7.97 -23.55
C ASN A 368 -30.12 8.70 -22.87
N LEU A 369 -31.32 8.12 -22.98
CA LEU A 369 -32.58 8.69 -22.48
C LEU A 369 -32.54 9.02 -20.99
N VAL A 370 -31.91 8.15 -20.18
CA VAL A 370 -31.76 8.34 -18.74
C VAL A 370 -30.92 9.57 -18.45
N MET A 371 -29.75 9.70 -19.09
CA MET A 371 -28.87 10.84 -18.88
C MET A 371 -29.47 12.15 -19.38
N ILE A 372 -30.26 12.14 -20.45
CA ILE A 372 -30.98 13.33 -20.92
C ILE A 372 -31.95 13.81 -19.83
N GLY A 373 -32.69 12.89 -19.20
CA GLY A 373 -33.56 13.19 -18.05
C GLY A 373 -32.78 13.79 -16.88
N CYS A 374 -31.74 13.08 -16.41
CA CYS A 374 -30.92 13.52 -15.27
C CYS A 374 -30.27 14.89 -15.50
N LEU A 375 -29.77 15.16 -16.70
CA LEU A 375 -29.14 16.44 -17.04
C LEU A 375 -30.15 17.59 -17.05
N LEU A 376 -31.37 17.37 -17.55
CA LEU A 376 -32.44 18.37 -17.53
C LEU A 376 -32.89 18.65 -16.08
N ASP A 377 -32.98 17.62 -15.25
CA ASP A 377 -33.34 17.76 -13.84
C ASP A 377 -32.25 18.48 -13.03
N ALA A 378 -30.98 18.29 -13.39
CA ALA A 378 -29.85 19.05 -12.86
C ALA A 378 -29.74 20.49 -13.40
N GLY A 379 -30.67 20.94 -14.27
CA GLY A 379 -30.72 22.32 -14.76
C GLY A 379 -30.02 22.59 -16.09
N SER A 380 -29.81 21.56 -16.93
CA SER A 380 -29.32 21.75 -18.30
C SER A 380 -30.32 22.53 -19.13
N THR A 381 -29.87 23.57 -19.82
CA THR A 381 -30.74 24.37 -20.70
C THR A 381 -30.82 23.77 -22.10
N MET A 382 -31.95 23.97 -22.79
CA MET A 382 -32.12 23.51 -24.18
C MET A 382 -31.14 24.21 -25.15
N ASP A 383 -30.69 25.42 -24.79
CA ASP A 383 -29.70 26.20 -25.55
C ASP A 383 -28.34 25.47 -25.63
N SER A 384 -28.03 24.61 -24.66
CA SER A 384 -26.82 23.79 -24.63
C SER A 384 -26.73 22.80 -25.80
N LEU A 385 -27.82 22.49 -26.50
CA LEU A 385 -27.79 21.66 -27.72
C LEU A 385 -27.13 22.38 -28.91
N GLY A 386 -27.04 23.71 -28.88
CA GLY A 386 -26.58 24.53 -30.00
C GLY A 386 -27.66 24.74 -31.07
N THR A 387 -27.43 25.73 -31.94
CA THR A 387 -28.33 26.10 -33.04
C THR A 387 -27.79 25.67 -34.41
N GLY A 388 -28.66 25.33 -35.36
CA GLY A 388 -28.28 25.04 -36.75
C GLY A 388 -27.39 23.80 -36.87
N ASP A 389 -26.21 23.95 -37.46
CA ASP A 389 -25.25 22.86 -37.72
C ASP A 389 -24.68 22.21 -36.44
N GLY A 390 -24.79 22.89 -35.28
CA GLY A 390 -24.27 22.41 -34.01
C GLY A 390 -25.18 21.43 -33.27
N ARG A 391 -26.46 21.33 -33.67
CA ARG A 391 -27.47 20.51 -32.99
C ARG A 391 -27.30 19.03 -33.39
N PRO A 392 -27.29 18.08 -32.45
CA PRO A 392 -27.18 16.66 -32.79
C PRO A 392 -28.43 16.19 -33.55
N ILE A 393 -28.25 15.39 -34.60
CA ILE A 393 -29.35 14.88 -35.45
C ILE A 393 -30.30 14.02 -34.61
N GLU A 394 -29.74 13.32 -33.63
CA GLU A 394 -30.44 12.47 -32.68
C GLU A 394 -31.35 13.26 -31.72
N ALA A 395 -31.19 14.60 -31.60
CA ALA A 395 -32.14 15.41 -30.84
C ALA A 395 -33.51 15.55 -31.51
N ASP A 396 -33.65 15.19 -32.79
CA ASP A 396 -34.93 15.16 -33.49
C ASP A 396 -35.60 13.76 -33.45
N ASP A 397 -34.99 12.80 -32.77
CA ASP A 397 -35.60 11.50 -32.49
C ASP A 397 -36.84 11.64 -31.59
N GLU A 398 -37.90 10.87 -31.87
CA GLU A 398 -39.19 10.99 -31.17
C GLU A 398 -39.04 10.75 -29.66
N ASP A 399 -38.25 9.75 -29.27
CA ASP A 399 -38.08 9.38 -27.86
C ASP A 399 -37.26 10.45 -27.12
N VAL A 400 -36.24 11.01 -27.76
CA VAL A 400 -35.43 12.11 -27.21
C VAL A 400 -36.27 13.38 -27.07
N GLN A 401 -37.08 13.71 -28.08
CA GLN A 401 -37.96 14.88 -28.06
C GLN A 401 -39.01 14.80 -26.96
N ARG A 402 -39.57 13.61 -26.68
CA ARG A 402 -40.49 13.41 -25.55
C ARG A 402 -39.83 13.79 -24.23
N ILE A 403 -38.58 13.36 -24.01
CA ILE A 403 -37.85 13.66 -22.78
C ILE A 403 -37.45 15.13 -22.70
N LEU A 404 -36.98 15.71 -23.81
CA LEU A 404 -36.70 17.14 -23.91
C LEU A 404 -37.94 18.00 -23.63
N ASN A 405 -39.14 17.52 -23.99
CA ASN A 405 -40.42 18.20 -23.75
C ASN A 405 -41.01 17.95 -22.35
N GLY A 406 -40.34 17.19 -21.48
CA GLY A 406 -40.72 17.01 -20.08
C GLY A 406 -41.19 15.61 -19.69
N GLU A 407 -41.25 14.63 -20.61
CA GLU A 407 -41.48 13.24 -20.23
C GLU A 407 -40.25 12.73 -19.46
N ARG A 408 -40.44 12.12 -18.29
CA ARG A 408 -39.35 11.55 -17.50
C ARG A 408 -39.48 10.04 -17.47
N VAL A 409 -38.39 9.35 -17.80
CA VAL A 409 -38.30 7.91 -17.63
C VAL A 409 -38.08 7.66 -16.14
N GLU A 410 -38.99 6.94 -15.48
CA GLU A 410 -38.79 6.49 -14.11
C GLU A 410 -37.59 5.53 -14.06
N VAL A 411 -36.46 6.00 -13.53
CA VAL A 411 -35.32 5.13 -13.21
C VAL A 411 -35.64 4.45 -11.86
N PRO A 412 -35.43 3.14 -11.69
CA PRO A 412 -35.53 2.50 -10.39
C PRO A 412 -34.61 3.21 -9.40
N SER A 413 -35.20 3.90 -8.43
CA SER A 413 -34.51 4.59 -7.35
C SER A 413 -33.70 3.57 -6.54
N VAL A 414 -32.39 3.49 -6.78
CA VAL A 414 -31.45 2.79 -5.87
C VAL A 414 -30.84 3.77 -4.85
N TYR A 415 -30.97 5.10 -5.08
CA TYR A 415 -30.32 6.12 -4.23
C TYR A 415 -31.26 7.26 -3.79
N ALA A 416 -32.57 7.00 -3.61
CA ALA A 416 -33.37 7.91 -2.79
C ALA A 416 -32.85 7.81 -1.36
N GLN A 417 -32.10 8.81 -0.93
CA GLN A 417 -31.91 9.10 0.48
C GLN A 417 -33.31 9.25 1.08
N ASP A 418 -33.68 8.32 1.97
CA ASP A 418 -34.91 8.37 2.73
C ASP A 418 -34.97 9.71 3.46
N ASP A 419 -35.70 10.69 2.91
CA ASP A 419 -36.18 11.82 3.67
C ASP A 419 -37.35 11.30 4.52
N PRO A 420 -37.25 11.27 5.86
CA PRO A 420 -38.28 10.70 6.71
C PRO A 420 -39.44 11.69 6.82
N GLY A 421 -40.38 11.60 5.89
CA GLY A 421 -41.58 12.44 5.87
C GLY A 421 -42.73 11.78 5.12
N GLU A 422 -43.89 11.72 5.78
CA GLU A 422 -45.20 11.34 5.23
C GLU A 422 -45.53 9.83 5.16
N GLN A 423 -45.86 9.35 6.36
CA GLN A 423 -47.00 8.49 6.67
C GLN A 423 -48.03 8.32 5.54
N GLU A 424 -48.37 7.08 5.18
CA GLU A 424 -49.75 6.61 5.27
C GLU A 424 -49.83 5.08 5.23
N ILE A 425 -50.27 4.52 6.35
CA ILE A 425 -50.63 3.13 6.59
C ILE A 425 -51.98 2.89 5.92
N ASN A 426 -52.01 2.06 4.88
CA ASN A 426 -53.21 1.36 4.43
C ASN A 426 -52.76 -0.06 4.06
N GLU A 427 -53.07 -1.07 4.88
CA GLU A 427 -54.24 -1.93 4.66
C GLU A 427 -54.09 -2.77 3.37
N LEU A 428 -54.20 -4.09 3.32
CA LEU A 428 -54.71 -5.13 4.19
C LEU A 428 -54.26 -6.47 3.57
N GLN A 429 -54.00 -7.45 4.43
CA GLN A 429 -54.44 -8.86 4.32
C GLN A 429 -54.65 -9.46 2.92
N SER A 430 -53.97 -10.57 2.61
CA SER A 430 -54.53 -11.92 2.78
C SER A 430 -53.77 -12.98 1.95
N GLU A 431 -53.55 -14.13 2.61
CA GLU A 431 -53.61 -15.50 2.05
C GLU A 431 -52.51 -15.98 1.09
N GLU A 432 -51.65 -16.90 1.54
CA GLU A 432 -51.84 -18.36 1.68
C GLU A 432 -51.40 -19.16 0.44
N SER A 433 -50.73 -20.28 0.74
CA SER A 433 -50.67 -21.51 -0.08
C SER A 433 -49.60 -21.65 -1.18
N ILE A 434 -48.45 -22.21 -0.76
CA ILE A 434 -47.94 -23.54 -1.16
C ILE A 434 -48.06 -23.95 -2.65
N SER A 435 -46.92 -24.07 -3.35
CA SER A 435 -46.33 -25.35 -3.81
C SER A 435 -45.44 -25.24 -5.05
N THR A 436 -44.23 -25.80 -4.90
CA THR A 436 -43.45 -26.60 -5.87
C THR A 436 -43.49 -26.24 -7.36
N ALA A 437 -42.40 -25.63 -7.84
CA ALA A 437 -41.84 -25.95 -9.15
C ALA A 437 -40.32 -25.95 -9.08
N THR A 438 -39.75 -27.15 -9.17
CA THR A 438 -38.36 -27.41 -9.53
C THR A 438 -38.12 -27.00 -10.99
N SER A 439 -37.30 -25.98 -11.22
CA SER A 439 -36.49 -25.91 -12.43
C SER A 439 -35.15 -25.26 -12.10
N THR A 440 -34.11 -26.05 -12.32
CA THR A 440 -32.71 -25.70 -12.31
C THR A 440 -32.41 -24.64 -13.38
N ASP A 441 -32.10 -23.43 -12.96
CA ASP A 441 -31.28 -22.49 -13.74
C ASP A 441 -30.26 -21.85 -12.79
N ALA A 442 -29.10 -22.51 -12.69
CA ALA A 442 -28.01 -22.18 -11.78
C ALA A 442 -27.11 -21.03 -12.30
N ALA A 443 -27.65 -20.09 -13.06
CA ALA A 443 -26.82 -19.07 -13.73
C ALA A 443 -27.56 -17.76 -14.01
N THR A 444 -28.21 -17.14 -13.01
CA THR A 444 -28.44 -15.67 -12.90
C THR A 444 -29.34 -15.35 -11.71
N SER A 445 -28.78 -15.39 -10.50
CA SER A 445 -29.32 -14.58 -9.41
C SER A 445 -28.27 -14.52 -8.29
N TYR A 446 -27.39 -13.52 -8.35
CA TYR A 446 -26.83 -12.96 -7.14
C TYR A 446 -27.99 -12.33 -6.38
N ARG A 447 -28.81 -13.15 -5.71
CA ARG A 447 -29.66 -12.66 -4.63
C ARG A 447 -28.69 -12.12 -3.59
N LEU A 448 -28.66 -10.80 -3.47
CA LEU A 448 -28.12 -10.05 -2.34
C LEU A 448 -28.22 -10.94 -1.10
N ARG A 449 -27.06 -11.40 -0.63
CA ARG A 449 -26.97 -12.22 0.58
C ARG A 449 -27.70 -11.40 1.63
N THR A 450 -28.81 -11.92 2.15
CA THR A 450 -29.46 -11.34 3.33
C THR A 450 -28.37 -11.02 4.34
N LEU A 451 -28.16 -9.73 4.61
CA LEU A 451 -27.14 -9.18 5.50
C LEU A 451 -27.07 -10.09 6.73
N LYS A 452 -26.01 -10.89 6.82
CA LYS A 452 -25.83 -11.80 7.93
C LYS A 452 -25.51 -10.93 9.13
N ASP A 453 -26.29 -11.07 10.18
CA ASP A 453 -26.07 -10.46 11.49
C ASP A 453 -24.85 -11.11 12.17
N ASP A 454 -23.67 -10.92 11.59
CA ASP A 454 -22.41 -11.55 11.97
C ASP A 454 -21.42 -10.43 12.30
N VAL A 455 -20.69 -10.54 13.42
CA VAL A 455 -19.73 -9.51 13.87
C VAL A 455 -18.63 -9.26 12.83
N SER A 456 -18.34 -10.26 11.98
CA SER A 456 -17.40 -10.11 10.87
C SER A 456 -17.80 -9.03 9.85
N CYS A 457 -19.06 -8.59 9.83
CA CYS A 457 -19.54 -7.46 9.01
C CYS A 457 -19.09 -6.09 9.55
N LEU A 458 -18.69 -6.00 10.82
CA LEU A 458 -18.08 -4.79 11.35
C LEU A 458 -16.80 -4.52 10.55
N ASP A 459 -16.61 -3.33 10.00
CA ASP A 459 -15.36 -3.02 9.30
C ASP A 459 -14.24 -2.59 10.28
N TYR A 460 -13.00 -2.55 9.81
CA TYR A 460 -11.85 -2.18 10.65
C TYR A 460 -12.00 -0.75 11.22
N LEU A 461 -12.54 0.18 10.42
CA LEU A 461 -12.65 1.58 10.80
C LEU A 461 -13.71 1.81 11.90
N THR A 462 -14.83 1.10 11.83
CA THR A 462 -15.88 1.13 12.86
C THR A 462 -15.34 0.53 14.14
N ARG A 463 -14.54 -0.56 14.08
CA ARG A 463 -13.80 -1.06 15.26
C ARG A 463 -12.86 0.02 15.85
N LEU A 464 -12.12 0.74 15.01
CA LEU A 464 -11.21 1.81 15.46
C LEU A 464 -11.95 3.04 16.04
N ARG A 465 -13.14 3.35 15.54
CA ARG A 465 -13.99 4.43 16.11
C ARG A 465 -14.61 4.00 17.43
N LEU A 466 -15.04 2.74 17.53
CA LEU A 466 -15.52 2.16 18.78
C LEU A 466 -14.40 2.11 19.82
N SER A 467 -13.16 1.79 19.45
CA SER A 467 -12.05 1.78 20.40
C SER A 467 -11.78 3.14 21.02
N LYS A 468 -11.86 4.23 20.25
CA LYS A 468 -11.73 5.59 20.79
C LYS A 468 -12.80 5.93 21.83
N ILE A 469 -13.95 5.26 21.81
CA ILE A 469 -15.05 5.46 22.77
C ILE A 469 -14.89 4.51 23.96
N LEU A 470 -14.59 3.24 23.71
CA LEU A 470 -14.64 2.15 24.68
C LEU A 470 -13.33 1.92 25.44
N ASP A 471 -12.19 2.35 24.89
CA ASP A 471 -10.91 2.32 25.61
C ASP A 471 -10.88 3.38 26.73
N VAL A 472 -11.72 4.42 26.63
CA VAL A 472 -11.87 5.44 27.67
C VAL A 472 -12.50 4.81 28.92
N GLU A 473 -11.86 5.01 30.07
CA GLU A 473 -12.32 4.51 31.38
C GLU A 473 -12.54 2.99 31.41
N ASP A 474 -11.83 2.22 30.57
CA ASP A 474 -11.96 0.76 30.49
C ASP A 474 -13.39 0.27 30.19
N LYS A 475 -14.23 1.08 29.51
CA LYS A 475 -15.62 0.71 29.17
C LYS A 475 -15.72 -0.59 28.36
N TRP A 476 -14.69 -0.93 27.58
CA TRP A 476 -14.58 -2.20 26.87
C TRP A 476 -14.70 -3.43 27.80
N THR A 477 -14.34 -3.32 29.08
CA THR A 477 -14.51 -4.40 30.06
C THR A 477 -15.98 -4.67 30.36
N ILE A 478 -16.79 -3.60 30.44
CA ILE A 478 -18.24 -3.68 30.60
C ILE A 478 -18.87 -4.32 29.35
N LEU A 479 -18.40 -3.92 28.15
CA LEU A 479 -18.83 -4.55 26.91
C LEU A 479 -18.48 -6.04 26.91
N ALA A 480 -17.27 -6.42 27.32
CA ALA A 480 -16.86 -7.82 27.41
C ALA A 480 -17.79 -8.64 28.32
N ASP A 481 -18.21 -8.09 29.46
CA ASP A 481 -19.17 -8.74 30.36
C ASP A 481 -20.56 -8.91 29.71
N HIS A 482 -21.06 -7.89 28.99
CA HIS A 482 -22.36 -7.97 28.28
C HIS A 482 -22.32 -8.98 27.13
N LEU A 483 -21.18 -9.11 26.44
CA LEU A 483 -20.97 -10.10 25.39
C LEU A 483 -20.76 -11.53 25.92
N GLY A 484 -20.76 -11.74 27.24
CA GLY A 484 -20.44 -13.04 27.86
C GLY A 484 -18.95 -13.42 27.77
N CYS A 485 -18.10 -12.46 27.42
CA CYS A 485 -16.66 -12.62 27.21
C CYS A 485 -15.82 -12.00 28.33
N GLY A 486 -16.39 -11.75 29.52
CA GLY A 486 -15.67 -11.19 30.67
C GLY A 486 -14.41 -11.97 31.07
N HIS A 487 -14.37 -13.28 30.79
CA HIS A 487 -13.19 -14.13 31.00
C HIS A 487 -11.98 -13.73 30.13
N MET A 488 -12.19 -13.01 29.02
CA MET A 488 -11.13 -12.51 28.13
C MET A 488 -10.46 -11.24 28.68
N VAL A 489 -11.09 -10.51 29.61
CA VAL A 489 -10.59 -9.21 30.11
C VAL A 489 -9.19 -9.35 30.69
N GLU A 490 -8.95 -10.36 31.52
CA GLU A 490 -7.65 -10.58 32.13
C GLU A 490 -6.59 -10.99 31.10
N PHE A 491 -6.97 -11.79 30.10
CA PHE A 491 -6.07 -12.16 29.00
C PHE A 491 -5.68 -10.93 28.16
N ILE A 492 -6.66 -10.10 27.79
CA ILE A 492 -6.42 -8.88 27.03
C ILE A 492 -5.49 -7.95 27.82
N ARG A 493 -5.75 -7.72 29.11
CA ARG A 493 -4.89 -6.88 29.97
C ARG A 493 -3.43 -7.34 30.03
N VAL A 494 -3.19 -8.65 30.01
CA VAL A 494 -1.82 -9.20 29.98
C VAL A 494 -1.16 -9.02 28.62
N CYS A 495 -1.94 -9.01 27.54
CA CYS A 495 -1.45 -8.83 26.17
C CYS A 495 -1.47 -7.38 25.67
N LEU A 496 -1.82 -6.40 26.52
CA LEU A 496 -1.80 -4.99 26.15
C LEU A 496 -0.37 -4.44 26.12
N ASP A 497 -0.02 -3.87 24.98
CA ASP A 497 1.16 -3.02 24.79
C ASP A 497 0.71 -1.55 24.67
N ASP A 498 1.61 -0.59 24.88
CA ASP A 498 1.32 0.87 24.84
C ASP A 498 0.70 1.36 23.51
N SER A 499 0.80 0.56 22.44
CA SER A 499 0.24 0.88 21.11
C SER A 499 -1.04 0.13 20.73
N SER A 500 -1.50 -0.81 21.55
CA SER A 500 -2.59 -1.73 21.21
C SER A 500 -3.90 -1.31 21.88
N SER A 501 -4.99 -1.33 21.13
CA SER A 501 -6.32 -1.02 21.68
C SER A 501 -6.97 -2.28 22.27
N PRO A 502 -7.38 -2.27 23.56
CA PRO A 502 -8.09 -3.39 24.17
C PRO A 502 -9.44 -3.67 23.49
N THR A 503 -10.15 -2.63 23.04
CA THR A 503 -11.41 -2.81 22.29
C THR A 503 -11.17 -3.54 20.98
N MET A 504 -10.11 -3.21 20.23
CA MET A 504 -9.77 -3.91 18.99
C MET A 504 -9.51 -5.40 19.26
N MET A 505 -8.70 -5.70 20.28
CA MET A 505 -8.41 -7.08 20.66
C MET A 505 -9.66 -7.83 21.12
N LEU A 506 -10.54 -7.17 21.90
CA LEU A 506 -11.81 -7.76 22.34
C LEU A 506 -12.70 -8.14 21.14
N LEU A 507 -12.87 -7.23 20.18
CA LEU A 507 -13.72 -7.48 19.00
C LEU A 507 -13.13 -8.57 18.10
N ASP A 508 -11.80 -8.61 17.94
CA ASP A 508 -11.11 -9.67 17.18
C ASP A 508 -11.25 -11.06 17.86
N GLN A 509 -11.23 -11.11 19.20
CA GLN A 509 -11.48 -12.36 19.93
C GLN A 509 -12.96 -12.73 19.93
N TYR A 510 -13.87 -11.75 20.06
CA TYR A 510 -15.30 -11.97 20.04
C TYR A 510 -15.77 -12.54 18.70
N GLU A 511 -15.19 -12.09 17.58
CA GLU A 511 -15.47 -12.64 16.24
C GLU A 511 -15.21 -14.16 16.15
N GLN A 512 -14.35 -14.71 17.00
CA GLN A 512 -14.07 -16.15 17.05
C GLN A 512 -15.07 -16.94 17.93
N VAL A 513 -15.94 -16.26 18.67
CA VAL A 513 -16.93 -16.90 19.55
C VAL A 513 -18.08 -17.48 18.72
N PRO A 514 -18.50 -18.74 18.94
CA PRO A 514 -19.67 -19.29 18.28
C PRO A 514 -20.93 -18.46 18.61
N ASN A 515 -21.60 -17.94 17.58
CA ASN A 515 -22.76 -17.03 17.67
C ASN A 515 -22.42 -15.55 18.01
N ALA A 516 -21.23 -15.08 17.62
CA ALA A 516 -20.91 -13.66 17.64
C ALA A 516 -21.78 -12.89 16.62
N ASN A 517 -22.83 -12.24 17.11
CA ASN A 517 -23.75 -11.48 16.28
C ASN A 517 -23.56 -9.97 16.49
N LEU A 518 -23.66 -9.21 15.41
CA LEU A 518 -23.53 -7.75 15.46
C LEU A 518 -24.67 -7.11 16.26
N SER A 519 -25.87 -7.68 16.20
CA SER A 519 -27.03 -7.29 17.02
C SER A 519 -26.74 -7.39 18.52
N THR A 520 -25.98 -8.40 18.96
CA THR A 520 -25.58 -8.55 20.37
C THR A 520 -24.65 -7.42 20.79
N VAL A 521 -23.69 -7.05 19.94
CA VAL A 521 -22.80 -5.89 20.19
C VAL A 521 -23.60 -4.61 20.25
N LYS A 522 -24.53 -4.40 19.31
CA LYS A 522 -25.41 -3.23 19.27
C LYS A 522 -26.27 -3.12 20.53
N GLN A 523 -26.95 -4.20 20.92
CA GLN A 523 -27.78 -4.23 22.13
C GLN A 523 -26.93 -3.98 23.38
N SER A 524 -25.73 -4.56 23.45
CA SER A 524 -24.81 -4.34 24.58
C SER A 524 -24.40 -2.87 24.71
N LEU A 525 -24.14 -2.20 23.57
CA LEU A 525 -23.85 -0.75 23.57
C LEU A 525 -25.06 0.10 23.96
N GLU A 526 -26.27 -0.30 23.55
CA GLU A 526 -27.52 0.34 23.99
C GLU A 526 -27.71 0.20 25.51
N ASP A 527 -27.48 -1.00 26.06
CA ASP A 527 -27.58 -1.29 27.49
C ASP A 527 -26.53 -0.52 28.32
N MET A 528 -25.34 -0.28 27.74
CA MET A 528 -24.29 0.58 28.31
C MET A 528 -24.60 2.08 28.21
N GLY A 529 -25.62 2.49 27.44
CA GLY A 529 -25.95 3.88 27.17
C GLY A 529 -25.06 4.57 26.12
N GLU A 530 -24.24 3.80 25.38
CA GLU A 530 -23.28 4.30 24.39
C GLU A 530 -23.94 4.52 23.01
N THR A 531 -24.88 5.48 22.97
CA THR A 531 -25.66 5.83 21.76
C THR A 531 -24.81 6.19 20.54
N LEU A 532 -23.61 6.78 20.75
CA LEU A 532 -22.67 7.07 19.66
C LEU A 532 -22.11 5.79 19.04
N GLY A 533 -21.78 4.78 19.86
CA GLY A 533 -21.32 3.48 19.38
C GLY A 533 -22.39 2.76 18.56
N VAL A 534 -23.65 2.83 19.00
CA VAL A 534 -24.80 2.26 18.28
C VAL A 534 -24.97 2.90 16.91
N ARG A 535 -24.89 4.23 16.82
CA ARG A 535 -24.95 4.96 15.55
C ARG A 535 -23.79 4.62 14.62
N LEU A 536 -22.59 4.43 15.16
CA LEU A 536 -21.42 4.01 14.36
C LEU A 536 -21.65 2.65 13.71
N ILE A 537 -22.23 1.70 14.44
CA ILE A 537 -22.57 0.37 13.89
C ILE A 537 -23.68 0.48 12.83
N GLN A 538 -24.72 1.29 13.06
CA GLN A 538 -25.79 1.49 12.08
C GLN A 538 -25.28 2.13 10.79
N ALA A 539 -24.49 3.20 10.89
CA ALA A 539 -23.91 3.88 9.74
C ALA A 539 -22.95 2.97 8.94
N GLY A 540 -22.22 2.07 9.61
CA GLY A 540 -21.37 1.09 8.93
C GLY A 540 -22.17 0.02 8.18
N ASN A 541 -23.37 -0.35 8.65
CA ASN A 541 -24.24 -1.33 8.00
C ASN A 541 -25.06 -0.76 6.83
N GLU A 542 -25.46 0.51 6.89
CA GLU A 542 -26.20 1.16 5.79
C GLU A 542 -25.31 1.39 4.53
N GLN A 543 -23.98 1.38 4.71
CA GLN A 543 -23.00 1.53 3.63
C GLN A 543 -22.60 0.20 2.94
N GLN A 544 -23.06 -0.96 3.45
CA GLN A 544 -22.81 -2.30 2.86
C GLN A 544 -24.05 -2.87 2.21
#